data_AF-A0A924NU91-F1
#
_entry.id   AF-A0A924NU91-F1
#
_cell.length_a   1.000
_cell.length_b   1.000
_cell.length_c   1.000
_cell.angle_alpha   90.00
_cell.angle_beta   90.00
_cell.angle_gamma   90.00
#
_symmetry.space_group_name_H-M   'P 1'
#
loop_
_entity.id
_entity.type
_entity.pdbx_description
1 polymer ?
#
loop_
_entity_poly.entity_id
_entity_poly.type
_entity_poly.pdbx_seq_one_letter_code
_entity_poly.pdbx_strand_id
1 'polypeptide(L)'
;VGALAVLAIAYSSGEHWPQVTTPAQWGWFFWLAIPASTGSFGLWFVALKKGGATRTSGYLFLAPLFTVLLSFVVLGNTLVWAQALGGVLIGLSLWLVNRQPAARDALQRHKEVLAEGQP
;
A
#
# COMPACT_ATOMS: atom_id res chain seq x y z
N VAL A 1 21.39 0.09 14.59
CA VAL A 1 21.88 1.49 14.73
C VAL A 1 20.72 2.47 14.95
N GLY A 2 19.74 2.55 14.05
CA GLY A 2 18.59 3.46 14.23
C GLY A 2 17.81 3.29 15.55
N ALA A 3 17.53 2.06 15.97
CA ALA A 3 16.83 1.80 17.23
C ALA A 3 17.61 2.29 18.47
N LEU A 4 18.95 2.19 18.46
CA LEU A 4 19.79 2.69 19.55
C LEU A 4 19.83 4.22 19.57
N ALA A 5 19.84 4.86 18.40
CA ALA A 5 19.77 6.31 18.29
C ALA A 5 18.41 6.85 18.78
N VAL A 6 17.31 6.20 18.42
CA VAL A 6 15.96 6.55 18.89
C VAL A 6 15.84 6.36 20.40
N LEU A 7 16.41 5.27 20.95
CA LEU A 7 16.41 5.04 22.40
C LEU A 7 17.17 6.11 23.17
N ALA A 8 18.34 6.54 22.65
CA ALA A 8 19.11 7.62 23.25
C ALA A 8 18.36 8.96 23.23
N ILE A 9 17.67 9.27 22.13
CA ILE A 9 16.85 10.48 22.00
C ILE A 9 15.66 10.43 22.97
N ALA A 10 14.90 9.33 23.00
CA ALA A 10 13.74 9.17 23.89
C ALA A 10 14.13 9.34 25.36
N TYR A 11 15.27 8.75 25.76
CA TYR A 11 15.80 8.92 27.12
C TYR A 11 16.21 10.37 27.41
N SER A 12 16.84 11.06 26.45
CA SER A 12 17.20 12.48 26.60
C SER A 12 15.99 13.42 26.64
N SER A 13 14.88 13.03 26.01
CA SER A 13 13.62 13.80 25.97
C SER A 13 12.75 13.63 27.22
N GLY A 14 13.15 12.78 28.17
CA GLY A 14 12.37 12.53 29.40
C GLY A 14 11.11 11.69 29.18
N GLU A 15 11.01 10.97 28.06
CA GLU A 15 9.93 10.01 27.82
C GLU A 15 10.14 8.77 28.70
N HIS A 16 9.38 8.71 29.79
CA HIS A 16 9.38 7.55 30.67
C HIS A 16 8.38 6.51 30.17
N TRP A 17 8.71 5.23 30.35
CA TRP A 17 7.76 4.16 30.08
C TRP A 17 6.46 4.37 30.86
N PRO A 18 5.30 4.16 30.22
CA PRO A 18 4.02 4.34 30.88
C PRO A 18 3.94 3.39 32.08
N GLN A 19 3.81 3.97 33.27
CA GLN A 19 3.74 3.24 34.55
C GLN A 19 2.51 2.33 34.65
N VAL A 20 1.49 2.58 33.82
CA VAL A 20 0.25 1.82 33.74
C VAL A 20 -0.12 1.57 32.29
N THR A 21 -0.08 0.30 31.88
CA THR A 21 -0.63 -0.15 30.60
C THR A 21 -2.07 -0.62 30.78
N THR A 22 -3.00 0.01 30.06
CA THR A 22 -4.42 -0.32 30.08
C THR A 22 -4.70 -1.51 29.16
N PRO A 23 -5.65 -2.42 29.45
CA PRO A 23 -6.03 -3.50 28.53
C PRO A 23 -6.42 -3.03 27.12
N ALA A 24 -6.97 -1.82 27.02
CA ALA A 24 -7.23 -1.18 25.73
C ALA A 24 -5.95 -1.00 24.90
N GLN A 25 -4.85 -0.52 25.48
CA GLN A 25 -3.60 -0.29 24.73
C GLN A 25 -3.03 -1.59 24.13
N TRP A 26 -3.18 -2.71 24.86
CA TRP A 26 -2.84 -4.03 24.33
C TRP A 26 -3.73 -4.42 23.15
N GLY A 27 -5.04 -4.15 23.23
CA GLY A 27 -5.94 -4.36 22.09
C GLY A 27 -5.53 -3.58 20.85
N TRP A 28 -5.12 -2.31 21.00
CA TRP A 28 -4.68 -1.46 19.89
C TRP A 28 -3.35 -1.95 19.32
N PHE A 29 -2.44 -2.41 20.19
CA PHE A 29 -1.18 -3.01 19.77
C PHE A 29 -1.42 -4.28 18.94
N PHE A 30 -2.24 -5.22 19.41
CA PHE A 30 -2.54 -6.43 18.64
C PHE A 30 -3.28 -6.13 17.34
N TRP A 31 -4.19 -5.15 17.36
CA TRP A 31 -4.87 -4.69 16.16
C TRP A 31 -3.89 -4.13 15.10
N LEU A 32 -2.86 -3.40 15.50
CA LEU A 32 -1.86 -2.90 14.56
C LEU A 32 -0.87 -3.99 14.14
N ALA A 33 -0.45 -4.85 15.07
CA ALA A 33 0.56 -5.88 14.79
C ALA A 33 0.04 -7.00 13.88
N ILE A 34 -1.20 -7.45 14.08
CA ILE A 34 -1.72 -8.63 13.40
C ILE A 34 -2.31 -8.26 12.03
N PRO A 35 -3.50 -7.65 11.91
CA PRO A 35 -4.09 -7.39 10.60
C PRO A 35 -3.34 -6.30 9.82
N ALA A 36 -2.95 -5.19 10.46
CA ALA A 36 -2.36 -4.06 9.73
C ALA A 36 -0.93 -4.35 9.24
N SER A 37 -0.11 -5.05 10.04
CA SER A 37 1.24 -5.42 9.63
C SER A 37 1.29 -6.82 9.02
N THR A 38 1.04 -7.87 9.82
CA THR A 38 1.18 -9.27 9.37
C THR A 38 0.23 -9.59 8.21
N GLY A 39 -1.02 -9.14 8.29
CA GLY A 39 -2.00 -9.31 7.23
C GLY A 39 -1.60 -8.60 5.94
N SER A 40 -1.19 -7.33 6.03
CA SER A 40 -0.78 -6.52 4.87
C SER A 40 0.47 -7.10 4.17
N PHE A 41 1.52 -7.40 4.92
CA PHE A 41 2.72 -8.03 4.37
C PHE A 41 2.44 -9.43 3.84
N GLY A 42 1.60 -10.22 4.54
CA GLY A 42 1.18 -11.54 4.07
C GLY A 42 0.47 -11.47 2.72
N LEU A 43 -0.49 -10.56 2.55
CA LEU A 43 -1.17 -10.32 1.28
C LEU A 43 -0.18 -9.88 0.18
N TRP A 44 0.77 -9.02 0.53
CA TRP A 44 1.80 -8.54 -0.39
C TRP A 44 2.71 -9.68 -0.87
N PHE A 45 3.16 -10.56 0.01
CA PHE A 45 3.95 -11.74 -0.35
C PHE A 45 3.14 -12.76 -1.16
N VAL A 46 1.86 -12.95 -0.87
CA VAL A 46 0.97 -13.79 -1.69
C VAL A 46 0.79 -13.19 -3.09
N ALA A 47 0.64 -11.88 -3.19
CA ALA A 47 0.56 -11.16 -4.47
C ALA A 47 1.87 -11.24 -5.27
N LEU A 48 3.02 -11.14 -4.61
CA LEU A 48 4.34 -11.41 -5.20
C LEU A 48 4.43 -12.82 -5.76
N LYS A 49 4.02 -13.82 -4.97
CA LYS A 49 4.10 -15.23 -5.35
C LYS A 49 3.19 -15.60 -6.53
N LYS A 50 2.02 -14.97 -6.65
CA LYS A 50 1.05 -15.27 -7.73
C LYS A 50 1.21 -14.43 -9.00
N GLY A 51 1.72 -13.20 -8.90
CA GLY A 51 1.63 -12.22 -9.99
C GLY A 51 2.94 -11.88 -10.72
N GLY A 52 4.10 -12.17 -10.13
CA GLY A 52 5.38 -11.64 -10.59
C GLY A 52 5.52 -10.13 -10.32
N ALA A 53 6.76 -9.65 -10.19
CA ALA A 53 7.10 -8.30 -9.72
C ALA A 53 6.35 -7.16 -10.44
N THR A 54 6.02 -7.32 -11.72
CA THR A 54 5.29 -6.34 -12.52
C THR A 54 3.83 -6.17 -12.08
N ARG A 55 3.08 -7.25 -11.80
CA ARG A 55 1.71 -7.15 -11.26
C ARG A 55 1.71 -6.70 -9.81
N THR A 56 2.72 -7.10 -9.02
CA THR A 56 2.82 -6.69 -7.62
C THR A 56 2.97 -5.18 -7.48
N SER A 57 3.78 -4.58 -8.35
CA SER A 57 3.96 -3.12 -8.42
C SER A 57 2.63 -2.39 -8.70
N GLY A 58 1.72 -3.02 -9.45
CA GLY A 58 0.36 -2.52 -9.69
C GLY A 58 -0.49 -2.36 -8.43
N TYR A 59 -0.30 -3.20 -7.40
CA TYR A 59 -1.05 -3.08 -6.14
C TYR A 59 -0.70 -1.83 -5.34
N LEU A 60 0.51 -1.28 -5.51
CA LEU A 60 0.88 0.00 -4.89
C LEU A 60 0.00 1.15 -5.39
N PHE A 61 -0.49 1.05 -6.62
CA PHE A 61 -1.44 2.03 -7.18
C PHE A 61 -2.88 1.82 -6.69
N LEU A 62 -3.24 0.62 -6.22
CA LEU A 62 -4.55 0.34 -5.62
C LEU A 62 -4.64 0.84 -4.18
N ALA A 63 -3.53 0.92 -3.45
CA ALA A 63 -3.48 1.42 -2.08
C ALA A 63 -4.19 2.79 -1.92
N PRO A 64 -3.82 3.86 -2.67
CA PRO A 64 -4.50 5.15 -2.55
C PRO A 64 -5.98 5.11 -2.95
N LEU A 65 -6.38 4.24 -3.90
CA LEU A 65 -7.78 4.06 -4.27
C LEU A 65 -8.61 3.50 -3.11
N PHE A 66 -8.14 2.41 -2.49
CA PHE A 66 -8.83 1.81 -1.34
C PHE A 66 -8.85 2.76 -0.14
N THR A 67 -7.78 3.53 0.08
CA THR A 67 -7.75 4.55 1.13
C THR A 67 -8.86 5.58 0.94
N VAL A 68 -9.06 6.11 -0.28
CA VAL A 68 -10.15 7.07 -0.55
C VAL A 68 -11.52 6.43 -0.42
N LEU A 69 -11.72 5.23 -0.97
CA LEU A 69 -12.99 4.50 -0.86
C LEU A 69 -13.36 4.25 0.60
N LEU A 70 -12.43 3.71 1.38
CA LEU A 70 -12.64 3.46 2.82
C LEU A 70 -12.84 4.77 3.58
N SER A 71 -12.09 5.83 3.26
CA SER A 71 -12.29 7.14 3.88
C SER A 71 -13.70 7.67 3.61
N PHE A 72 -14.24 7.49 2.40
CA PHE A 72 -15.61 7.89 2.08
C PHE A 72 -16.65 7.07 2.86
N VAL A 73 -16.49 5.75 2.88
CA VAL A 73 -17.43 4.83 3.56
C VAL A 73 -17.41 5.02 5.08
N VAL A 74 -16.23 5.20 5.69
CA VAL A 74 -16.06 5.27 7.15
C VAL A 74 -16.43 6.64 7.70
N LEU A 75 -16.03 7.74 7.03
CA LEU A 75 -16.32 9.08 7.55
C LEU A 75 -17.77 9.51 7.28
N GLY A 76 -18.46 8.94 6.28
CA GLY A 76 -19.86 9.25 5.97
C GLY A 76 -20.14 10.72 5.62
N ASN A 77 -19.11 11.56 5.50
CA ASN A 77 -19.23 12.99 5.27
C ASN A 77 -19.53 13.27 3.80
N THR A 78 -20.35 14.29 3.52
CA THR A 78 -20.57 14.80 2.17
C THR A 78 -19.22 15.25 1.62
N LEU A 79 -18.72 14.56 0.60
CA LEU A 79 -17.43 14.90 -0.03
C LEU A 79 -17.45 16.38 -0.40
N VAL A 80 -16.61 17.16 0.27
CA VAL A 80 -16.31 18.52 -0.18
C VAL A 80 -15.68 18.38 -1.57
N TRP A 81 -15.99 19.29 -2.50
CA TRP A 81 -15.52 19.22 -3.89
C TRP A 81 -14.03 18.90 -4.06
N ALA A 82 -13.18 19.34 -3.12
CA ALA A 82 -11.75 19.02 -3.07
C ALA A 82 -11.45 17.52 -2.91
N GLN A 83 -12.22 16.79 -2.08
CA GLN A 83 -12.06 15.34 -1.90
C GLN A 83 -12.56 14.57 -3.14
N ALA A 84 -13.62 15.04 -3.79
CA ALA A 84 -14.09 14.49 -5.05
C ALA A 84 -13.03 14.64 -6.17
N LEU A 85 -12.43 15.83 -6.28
CA LEU A 85 -11.30 16.09 -7.19
C LEU A 85 -10.10 15.18 -6.89
N GLY A 86 -9.74 15.00 -5.61
CA GLY A 86 -8.69 14.07 -5.21
C GLY A 86 -8.99 12.63 -5.61
N GLY A 87 -10.23 12.16 -5.41
CA GLY A 87 -10.68 10.83 -5.84
C GLY A 87 -10.62 10.64 -7.35
N VAL A 88 -11.04 11.63 -8.13
CA VAL A 88 -10.95 11.61 -9.61
C VAL A 88 -9.50 11.57 -10.08
N LEU A 89 -8.61 12.37 -9.46
CA LEU A 89 -7.16 12.38 -9.76
C LEU A 89 -6.50 11.02 -9.49
N ILE A 90 -6.88 10.36 -8.39
CA ILE A 90 -6.40 9.01 -8.07
C ILE A 90 -6.95 7.99 -9.08
N GLY A 91 -8.24 8.09 -9.43
CA GLY A 91 -8.84 7.25 -10.47
C GLY A 91 -8.15 7.41 -11.83
N LEU A 92 -7.86 8.65 -12.24
CA LEU A 92 -7.11 8.97 -13.47
C LEU A 92 -5.68 8.42 -13.43
N SER A 93 -4.99 8.58 -12.29
CA SER A 93 -3.64 8.05 -12.11
C SER A 93 -3.61 6.53 -12.23
N LEU A 94 -4.58 5.84 -11.62
CA LEU A 94 -4.71 4.39 -11.71
C LEU A 94 -5.04 3.95 -13.15
N TRP A 95 -5.94 4.65 -13.83
CA TRP A 95 -6.29 4.36 -15.22
C TRP A 95 -5.09 4.50 -16.15
N LEU A 96 -4.31 5.58 -16.00
CA LEU A 96 -3.13 5.82 -16.83
C LEU A 96 -2.05 4.77 -16.59
N VAL A 97 -1.80 4.42 -15.33
CA VAL A 97 -0.80 3.43 -14.95
C VAL A 97 -1.20 2.02 -15.37
N ASN A 98 -2.47 1.63 -15.23
CA ASN A 98 -2.90 0.27 -15.57
C ASN A 98 -3.08 0.04 -17.09
N ARG A 99 -3.14 1.12 -17.88
CA ARG A 99 -3.20 1.02 -19.35
C ARG A 99 -1.85 0.70 -19.99
N GLN A 100 -0.73 1.03 -19.34
CA GLN A 100 0.62 0.82 -19.88
C GLN A 100 1.15 -0.63 -19.78
N PRO A 101 0.85 -1.44 -18.73
CA PRO A 101 1.25 -2.84 -18.64
C PRO A 101 0.66 -3.68 -19.76
N ALA A 102 -0.64 -3.53 -20.05
CA ALA A 102 -1.31 -4.31 -21.09
C ALA A 102 -0.76 -4.02 -22.50
N ALA A 103 -0.44 -2.74 -22.79
CA ALA A 103 0.15 -2.35 -24.06
C ALA A 103 1.63 -2.79 -24.18
N ARG A 104 2.40 -2.76 -23.08
CA ARG A 104 3.79 -3.22 -23.07
C ARG A 104 3.92 -4.74 -23.13
N ASP A 105 3.07 -5.49 -22.43
CA ASP A 105 3.05 -6.96 -22.47
C ASP A 105 2.69 -7.48 -23.88
N ALA A 106 1.71 -6.86 -24.55
CA ALA A 106 1.34 -7.23 -25.91
C ALA A 106 2.47 -6.96 -26.91
N LEU A 107 3.19 -5.85 -26.75
CA LEU A 107 4.34 -5.51 -27.58
C LEU A 107 5.55 -6.42 -27.32
N GLN A 108 5.78 -6.84 -26.07
CA GLN A 108 6.87 -7.75 -25.72
C GLN A 108 6.63 -9.15 -26.27
N ARG A 109 5.42 -9.71 -26.12
CA ARG A 109 5.08 -10.99 -26.76
C ARG A 109 5.22 -10.95 -28.27
N HIS A 110 4.82 -9.84 -28.89
CA HIS A 110 4.99 -9.67 -30.33
C HIS A 110 6.47 -9.62 -30.75
N LYS A 111 7.35 -9.05 -29.93
CA LYS A 111 8.80 -9.05 -30.18
C LYS A 111 9.44 -10.43 -29.93
N GLU A 112 9.00 -11.17 -28.92
CA GLU A 112 9.46 -12.54 -28.64
C GLU A 112 9.06 -13.50 -29.77
N VAL A 113 7.82 -13.42 -30.25
CA VAL A 113 7.35 -14.21 -31.41
C VAL A 113 8.10 -13.86 -32.69
N LEU A 114 8.50 -12.60 -32.88
CA LEU A 114 9.35 -12.20 -34.02
C LEU A 114 10.81 -12.64 -33.85
N ALA A 115 11.29 -12.79 -32.61
CA ALA A 115 12.64 -13.23 -32.31
C ALA A 115 12.79 -14.77 -32.38
N GLU A 116 11.75 -15.52 -32.00
CA GLU A 116 11.66 -16.98 -32.21
C GLU A 116 11.32 -17.35 -33.65
N GLY A 117 10.74 -16.42 -34.41
CA GLY A 117 10.26 -16.63 -35.79
C GLY A 117 11.27 -16.34 -36.90
N GLN A 118 12.58 -16.47 -36.67
CA GLN A 118 13.54 -16.52 -37.78
C GLN A 118 14.05 -17.97 -37.98
N PRO A 119 13.97 -18.51 -39.22
CA PRO A 119 14.41 -19.87 -39.56
C PRO A 119 15.92 -20.07 -39.40
#